data_AF-A0A351KG24-F1
#
_entry.id   AF-A0A351KG24-F1
#
_cell.length_a   1.000
_cell.length_b   1.000
_cell.length_c   1.000
_cell.angle_alpha   90.00
_cell.angle_beta   90.00
_cell.angle_gamma   90.00
#
_symmetry.space_group_name_H-M   'P 1'
#
loop_
_entity.id
_entity.type
_entity.pdbx_description
1 polymer ?
#
loop_
_entity_poly.entity_id
_entity_poly.type
_entity_poly.pdbx_seq_one_letter_code
_entity_poly.pdbx_strand_id
1 'polypeptide(L)'
;MPFEQNQNVKVTLKNLKESDGKAIKDQSFNVKVSDTKIPKVSIDSLKEVNIEFGKKVSSISADNFLIDGKKLSDNDAVILSDDLKTAYILKEDLFLQKQKVNVKVKDIKYEDETTLSSFDYDLTASDDKAPSVLRVEQTGLKQMKVIFDEAILSFTADYIKIDNNIFNVNYDSININGRSVSFNLDKIIPAGSHKLKIGGACDYAGKTSLESEFMFDGIRDDKVPQIAKVEKATQNKVILEFTKDINLNVTDPSKYYHSDNKKAKRVETDGKKLIITFDDLNKMPEGVAYIYIPENAVVDSWKNYSEAVNGRKIMVEADNDKPEVKSVKASKGSEIEVLFSEEIAEGGIFRI
;
A
#
# COMPACT_ATOMS: atom_id res chain seq x y z
N MET A 1 26.75 25.79 -3.77
CA MET A 1 25.71 24.75 -3.88
C MET A 1 26.42 23.41 -3.93
N PRO A 2 25.95 22.37 -3.22
CA PRO A 2 26.46 21.02 -3.42
C PRO A 2 26.28 20.61 -4.89
N PHE A 3 27.18 19.77 -5.42
CA PHE A 3 27.02 19.23 -6.77
C PHE A 3 25.91 18.16 -6.78
N GLU A 4 25.18 18.04 -7.89
CA GLU A 4 24.15 17.01 -8.06
C GLU A 4 24.76 15.68 -8.53
N GLN A 5 24.14 14.56 -8.16
CA GLN A 5 24.57 13.24 -8.64
C GLN A 5 24.46 13.17 -10.17
N ASN A 6 25.46 12.59 -10.83
CA ASN A 6 25.61 12.57 -12.29
C ASN A 6 25.87 13.91 -12.99
N GLN A 7 25.97 15.03 -12.27
CA GLN A 7 26.37 16.31 -12.84
C GLN A 7 27.79 16.22 -13.42
N ASN A 8 27.98 16.75 -14.62
CA ASN A 8 29.31 16.93 -15.20
C ASN A 8 29.90 18.24 -14.69
N VAL A 9 30.99 18.15 -13.94
CA VAL A 9 31.68 19.30 -13.35
C VAL A 9 33.04 19.46 -14.00
N LYS A 10 33.35 20.68 -14.45
CA LYS A 10 34.68 21.02 -14.94
C LYS A 10 35.57 21.39 -13.76
N VAL A 11 36.58 20.57 -13.49
CA VAL A 11 37.62 20.83 -12.49
C VAL A 11 38.84 21.39 -13.19
N THR A 12 39.30 22.58 -12.80
CA THR A 12 40.53 23.18 -13.33
C THR A 12 41.57 23.26 -12.22
N LEU A 13 42.68 22.56 -12.39
CA LEU A 13 43.86 22.67 -11.54
C LEU A 13 44.76 23.77 -12.08
N LYS A 14 45.08 24.76 -11.23
CA LYS A 14 45.94 25.90 -11.57
C LYS A 14 47.17 25.93 -10.67
N ASN A 15 48.21 26.61 -11.13
CA ASN A 15 49.43 26.88 -10.36
C ASN A 15 50.13 25.61 -9.84
N LEU A 16 49.96 24.49 -10.53
CA LEU A 16 50.70 23.27 -10.23
C LEU A 16 52.19 23.49 -10.50
N LYS A 17 53.06 22.84 -9.72
CA LYS A 17 54.52 22.88 -9.91
C LYS A 17 55.10 21.48 -9.83
N GLU A 18 56.14 21.23 -10.61
CA GLU A 18 57.01 20.05 -10.47
C GLU A 18 57.79 20.12 -9.15
N SER A 19 58.39 19.00 -8.73
CA SER A 19 59.15 18.93 -7.47
C SER A 19 60.37 19.85 -7.43
N ASP A 20 60.86 20.30 -8.58
CA ASP A 20 61.93 21.29 -8.74
C ASP A 20 61.43 22.75 -8.77
N GLY A 21 60.11 22.97 -8.64
CA GLY A 21 59.48 24.28 -8.61
C GLY A 21 59.05 24.82 -9.98
N LYS A 22 59.28 24.11 -11.09
CA LYS A 22 58.85 24.52 -12.42
C LYS A 22 57.33 24.50 -12.56
N ALA A 23 56.74 25.54 -13.15
CA ALA A 23 55.29 25.64 -13.32
C ALA A 23 54.76 24.63 -14.34
N ILE A 24 53.66 23.96 -13.97
CA ILE A 24 52.88 23.07 -14.82
C ILE A 24 51.70 23.85 -15.38
N LYS A 25 51.41 23.66 -16.67
CA LYS A 25 50.27 24.29 -17.36
C LYS A 25 48.96 23.86 -16.71
N ASP A 26 48.02 24.79 -16.58
CA ASP A 26 46.68 24.51 -16.07
C ASP A 26 46.06 23.28 -16.76
N GLN A 27 45.53 22.37 -15.95
CA GLN A 27 44.86 21.16 -16.42
C GLN A 27 43.37 21.27 -16.13
N SER A 28 42.54 20.81 -17.06
CA SER A 28 41.08 20.78 -16.88
C SER A 28 40.54 19.40 -17.16
N PHE A 29 39.66 18.94 -16.27
CA PHE A 29 39.01 17.63 -16.33
C PHE A 29 37.51 17.82 -16.26
N ASN A 30 36.76 17.04 -17.02
CA ASN A 30 35.33 16.88 -16.80
C ASN A 30 35.15 15.64 -15.92
N VAL A 31 34.67 15.85 -14.70
CA VAL A 31 34.42 14.80 -13.73
C VAL A 31 32.92 14.66 -13.57
N LYS A 32 32.41 13.44 -13.70
CA LYS A 32 31.01 13.12 -13.38
C LYS A 32 30.90 12.87 -11.89
N VAL A 33 30.00 13.58 -11.22
CA VAL A 33 29.76 13.40 -9.78
C VAL A 33 29.17 12.00 -9.56
N SER A 34 29.85 11.24 -8.72
CA SER A 34 29.44 9.91 -8.28
C SER A 34 29.70 9.78 -6.77
N ASP A 35 28.89 10.50 -5.99
CA ASP A 35 28.88 10.36 -4.54
C ASP A 35 27.63 9.58 -4.12
N THR A 36 27.85 8.36 -3.62
CA THR A 36 26.77 7.50 -3.10
C THR A 36 26.01 8.10 -1.91
N LYS A 37 26.51 9.19 -1.31
CA LYS A 37 25.80 9.94 -0.29
C LYS A 37 24.76 10.90 -0.87
N ILE A 38 24.81 11.22 -2.17
CA ILE A 38 23.89 12.17 -2.80
C ILE A 38 22.77 11.36 -3.48
N PRO A 39 21.49 11.58 -3.11
CA PRO A 39 20.39 10.92 -3.80
C PRO A 39 20.34 11.31 -5.28
N LYS A 40 19.82 10.42 -6.10
CA LYS A 40 19.42 10.72 -7.47
C LYS A 40 17.91 10.96 -7.47
N VAL A 41 17.49 12.10 -8.02
CA VAL A 41 16.07 12.48 -8.09
C VAL A 41 15.63 12.60 -9.54
N SER A 42 14.48 12.03 -9.89
CA SER A 42 13.87 12.16 -11.22
C SER A 42 12.35 12.33 -11.15
N ILE A 43 11.80 12.91 -12.22
CA ILE A 43 10.35 13.02 -12.46
C ILE A 43 10.10 12.48 -13.87
N ASP A 44 10.25 11.17 -13.98
CA ASP A 44 10.11 10.39 -15.21
C ASP A 44 8.69 9.83 -15.43
N SER A 45 7.77 10.13 -14.51
CA SER A 45 6.33 9.91 -14.62
C SER A 45 5.59 11.20 -14.21
N LEU A 46 4.47 11.52 -14.87
CA LEU A 46 3.72 12.75 -14.57
C LEU A 46 2.98 12.74 -13.21
N LYS A 47 2.97 11.60 -12.51
CA LYS A 47 2.31 11.42 -11.21
C LYS A 47 3.28 11.27 -10.04
N GLU A 48 4.57 11.10 -10.31
CA GLU A 48 5.50 10.55 -9.32
C GLU A 48 6.89 11.21 -9.37
N VAL A 49 7.48 11.45 -8.20
CA VAL A 49 8.91 11.79 -8.05
C VAL A 49 9.66 10.59 -7.50
N ASN A 50 10.74 10.21 -8.16
CA ASN A 50 11.63 9.11 -7.78
C ASN A 50 12.87 9.64 -7.06
N ILE A 51 13.17 9.11 -5.87
CA ILE A 51 14.37 9.45 -5.09
C ILE A 51 15.13 8.15 -4.78
N GLU A 52 16.22 7.91 -5.52
CA GLU A 52 17.13 6.79 -5.30
C GLU A 52 18.25 7.21 -4.32
N PHE A 53 18.35 6.50 -3.21
CA PHE A 53 19.39 6.66 -2.20
C PHE A 53 20.54 5.67 -2.44
N GLY A 54 21.78 6.10 -2.20
CA GLY A 54 22.93 5.18 -2.31
C GLY A 54 23.06 4.19 -1.14
N LYS A 55 22.22 4.31 -0.10
CA LYS A 55 22.17 3.46 1.09
C LYS A 55 20.73 3.18 1.49
N LYS A 56 20.53 2.10 2.26
CA LYS A 56 19.23 1.76 2.84
C LYS A 56 18.80 2.78 3.89
N VAL A 57 17.57 3.25 3.75
CA VAL A 57 16.92 4.21 4.64
C VAL A 57 16.21 3.46 5.77
N SER A 58 16.37 3.94 7.00
CA SER A 58 15.73 3.36 8.20
C SER A 58 14.25 3.71 8.29
N SER A 59 13.89 4.94 7.90
CA SER A 59 12.52 5.45 7.90
C SER A 59 12.40 6.66 6.99
N ILE A 60 11.20 6.87 6.44
CA ILE A 60 10.90 8.05 5.62
C ILE A 60 9.51 8.59 5.92
N SER A 61 9.33 9.89 5.74
CA SER A 61 8.07 10.60 5.96
C SER A 61 7.90 11.75 4.98
N ALA A 62 6.68 12.28 4.88
CA ALA A 62 6.38 13.44 4.04
C ALA A 62 7.21 14.70 4.41
N ASP A 63 7.56 14.87 5.68
CA ASP A 63 8.36 16.02 6.16
C ASP A 63 9.80 16.01 5.65
N ASN A 64 10.29 14.87 5.12
CA ASN A 64 11.61 14.76 4.49
C ASN A 64 11.69 15.45 3.13
N PHE A 65 10.55 15.89 2.57
CA PHE A 65 10.47 16.40 1.21
C PHE A 65 9.77 17.75 1.12
N LEU A 66 10.22 18.58 0.18
CA LEU A 66 9.46 19.74 -0.31
C LEU A 66 9.43 19.71 -1.83
N ILE A 67 8.31 20.12 -2.41
CA ILE A 67 8.15 20.31 -3.86
C ILE A 67 7.77 21.77 -4.10
N ASP A 68 8.53 22.47 -4.92
CA ASP A 68 8.43 23.91 -5.16
C ASP A 68 8.38 24.72 -3.86
N GLY A 69 9.22 24.32 -2.89
CA GLY A 69 9.32 24.92 -1.57
C GLY A 69 8.13 24.66 -0.63
N LYS A 70 7.15 23.86 -1.04
CA LYS A 70 5.96 23.52 -0.23
C LYS A 70 6.08 22.11 0.36
N LYS A 71 5.47 21.91 1.53
CA LYS A 71 5.25 20.57 2.08
C LYS A 71 4.31 19.79 1.17
N LEU A 72 4.44 18.47 1.19
CA LEU A 72 3.48 17.56 0.55
C LEU A 72 2.09 17.75 1.18
N SER A 73 1.04 17.59 0.37
CA SER A 73 -0.35 17.62 0.86
C SER A 73 -0.72 16.31 1.56
N ASP A 74 -1.81 16.31 2.32
CA ASP A 74 -2.31 15.10 3.00
C ASP A 74 -2.75 14.00 2.02
N ASN A 75 -2.99 14.36 0.75
CA ASN A 75 -3.37 13.44 -0.32
C ASN A 75 -2.16 12.93 -1.14
N ASP A 76 -0.97 13.50 -0.92
CA ASP A 76 0.26 12.94 -1.48
C ASP A 76 0.69 11.72 -0.66
N ALA A 77 1.29 10.74 -1.33
CA ALA A 77 1.81 9.55 -0.67
C ALA A 77 3.33 9.46 -0.83
N VAL A 78 4.01 9.07 0.24
CA VAL A 78 5.44 8.69 0.20
C VAL A 78 5.52 7.19 0.43
N ILE A 79 6.03 6.47 -0.57
CA ILE A 79 6.16 5.01 -0.54
C ILE A 79 7.64 4.68 -0.61
N LEU A 80 8.15 3.94 0.38
CA LEU A 80 9.51 3.42 0.34
C LEU A 80 9.50 2.05 -0.35
N SER A 81 10.47 1.80 -1.22
CA SER A 81 10.65 0.51 -1.89
C SER A 81 10.99 -0.60 -0.89
N ASP A 82 10.69 -1.85 -1.28
CA ASP A 82 10.99 -3.05 -0.47
C ASP A 82 12.49 -3.18 -0.10
N ASP A 83 13.38 -2.70 -0.97
CA ASP A 83 14.83 -2.73 -0.74
C ASP A 83 15.36 -1.56 0.11
N LEU A 84 14.45 -0.66 0.53
CA LEU A 84 14.69 0.53 1.34
C LEU A 84 15.62 1.56 0.69
N LYS A 85 15.76 1.53 -0.63
CA LYS A 85 16.69 2.42 -1.36
C LYS A 85 16.02 3.44 -2.25
N THR A 86 14.72 3.34 -2.49
CA THR A 86 14.01 4.28 -3.36
C THR A 86 12.75 4.76 -2.68
N ALA A 87 12.57 6.08 -2.61
CA ALA A 87 11.29 6.67 -2.24
C ALA A 87 10.55 7.14 -3.48
N TYR A 88 9.26 6.80 -3.54
CA TYR A 88 8.30 7.21 -4.54
C TYR A 88 7.37 8.24 -3.89
N ILE A 89 7.37 9.47 -4.38
CA ILE A 89 6.40 10.48 -3.97
C ILE A 89 5.29 10.52 -5.03
N LEU A 90 4.14 9.93 -4.70
CA LEU A 90 2.95 9.98 -5.54
C LEU A 90 2.19 11.26 -5.26
N LYS A 91 1.97 12.07 -6.30
CA LYS A 91 1.29 13.37 -6.18
C LYS A 91 -0.21 13.27 -6.43
N GLU A 92 -0.98 14.02 -5.66
CA GLU A 92 -2.39 14.25 -5.97
C GLU A 92 -2.55 14.93 -7.35
N ASP A 93 -1.87 16.05 -7.55
CA ASP A 93 -1.87 16.78 -8.82
C ASP A 93 -0.84 16.22 -9.80
N LEU A 94 -1.16 16.28 -11.10
CA LEU A 94 -0.23 15.89 -12.16
C LEU A 94 0.80 16.98 -12.44
N PHE A 95 2.03 16.57 -12.70
CA PHE A 95 3.00 17.41 -13.38
C PHE A 95 2.62 17.57 -14.86
N LEU A 96 2.88 18.73 -15.42
CA LEU A 96 2.78 18.95 -16.86
C LEU A 96 4.07 18.53 -17.56
N GLN A 97 3.96 18.05 -18.80
CA GLN A 97 5.13 17.72 -19.61
C GLN A 97 6.05 18.94 -19.77
N LYS A 98 7.35 18.75 -19.51
CA LYS A 98 8.40 19.78 -19.48
C LYS A 98 8.24 20.85 -18.38
N GLN A 99 7.39 20.62 -17.38
CA GLN A 99 7.29 21.50 -16.21
C GLN A 99 8.61 21.48 -15.44
N LYS A 100 9.12 22.66 -15.08
CA LYS A 100 10.23 22.79 -14.13
C LYS A 100 9.70 22.62 -12.72
N VAL A 101 10.38 21.80 -11.93
CA VAL A 101 9.99 21.45 -10.56
C VAL A 101 11.23 21.47 -9.68
N ASN A 102 11.15 22.17 -8.55
CA ASN A 102 12.19 22.10 -7.53
C ASN A 102 11.83 21.02 -6.50
N VAL A 103 12.74 20.09 -6.22
CA VAL A 103 12.55 19.04 -5.21
C VAL A 103 13.65 19.18 -4.16
N LYS A 104 13.24 19.28 -2.88
CA LYS A 104 14.14 19.23 -1.73
C LYS A 104 14.03 17.89 -1.03
N VAL A 105 15.17 17.28 -0.75
CA VAL A 105 15.30 16.06 0.07
C VAL A 105 16.12 16.40 1.30
N LYS A 106 15.63 16.09 2.50
CA LYS A 106 16.31 16.45 3.76
C LYS A 106 16.06 15.44 4.88
N ASP A 107 16.97 15.43 5.85
CA ASP A 107 16.82 14.76 7.14
C ASP A 107 16.52 13.25 7.02
N ILE A 108 17.04 12.60 5.97
CA ILE A 108 16.87 11.16 5.75
C ILE A 108 17.80 10.39 6.67
N LYS A 109 17.25 9.50 7.48
CA LYS A 109 18.03 8.62 8.37
C LYS A 109 18.32 7.28 7.70
N TYR A 110 19.59 6.90 7.62
CA TYR A 110 20.01 5.60 7.10
C TYR A 110 20.04 4.53 8.20
N GLU A 111 20.07 3.25 7.82
CA GLU A 111 20.19 2.12 8.76
C GLU A 111 21.51 2.12 9.55
N ASP A 112 22.55 2.79 9.05
CA ASP A 112 23.83 2.96 9.75
C ASP A 112 23.83 4.15 10.73
N GLU A 113 22.64 4.68 11.06
CA GLU A 113 22.39 5.84 11.92
C GLU A 113 22.96 7.17 11.39
N THR A 114 23.54 7.18 10.18
CA THR A 114 23.94 8.44 9.54
C THR A 114 22.73 9.17 8.98
N THR A 115 22.80 10.49 8.94
CA THR A 115 21.72 11.34 8.40
C THR A 115 22.20 12.07 7.15
N LEU A 116 21.35 12.11 6.14
CA LEU A 116 21.54 12.88 4.92
C LEU A 116 21.32 14.37 5.19
N SER A 117 22.28 15.21 4.81
CA SER A 117 22.11 16.66 4.75
C SER A 117 21.06 17.07 3.71
N SER A 118 20.53 18.28 3.79
CA SER A 118 19.57 18.77 2.78
C SER A 118 20.19 18.91 1.39
N PHE A 119 19.48 18.46 0.36
CA PHE A 119 19.78 18.65 -1.06
C PHE A 119 18.58 19.24 -1.79
N ASP A 120 18.84 20.15 -2.73
CA ASP A 120 17.87 20.79 -3.60
C ASP A 120 18.18 20.38 -5.05
N TYR A 121 17.14 20.06 -5.83
CA TYR A 121 17.23 19.61 -7.21
C TYR A 121 16.27 20.42 -8.08
N ASP A 122 16.79 21.03 -9.15
CA ASP A 122 15.97 21.68 -10.16
C ASP A 122 15.77 20.73 -11.35
N LEU A 123 14.58 20.13 -11.41
CA LEU A 123 14.23 19.07 -12.35
C LEU A 123 13.27 19.57 -13.41
N THR A 124 13.10 18.75 -14.45
CA THR A 124 12.06 18.93 -15.46
C THR A 124 11.29 17.63 -15.56
N ALA A 125 9.98 17.68 -15.33
CA ALA A 125 9.08 16.55 -15.51
C ALA A 125 9.04 16.15 -16.99
N SER A 126 9.31 14.89 -17.29
CA SER A 126 9.29 14.38 -18.66
C SER A 126 8.92 12.90 -18.66
N ASP A 127 7.75 12.60 -19.19
CA ASP A 127 7.26 11.24 -19.35
C ASP A 127 7.13 10.92 -20.84
N ASP A 128 8.07 10.11 -21.32
CA ASP A 128 8.15 9.72 -22.74
C ASP A 128 8.03 8.21 -22.97
N LYS A 129 7.93 7.40 -21.91
CA LYS A 129 7.95 5.93 -21.99
C LYS A 129 6.62 5.37 -21.49
N ALA A 130 6.17 4.27 -22.09
CA ALA A 130 5.03 3.54 -21.54
C ALA A 130 5.49 2.71 -20.33
N PRO A 131 4.59 2.39 -19.39
CA PRO A 131 4.93 1.63 -18.20
C PRO A 131 5.39 0.22 -18.59
N SER A 132 6.39 -0.30 -17.88
CA SER A 132 6.92 -1.65 -18.02
C SER A 132 6.75 -2.42 -16.72
N VAL A 133 6.51 -3.73 -16.82
CA VAL A 133 6.42 -4.59 -15.64
C VAL A 133 7.81 -4.73 -15.00
N LEU A 134 7.89 -4.45 -13.70
CA LEU A 134 9.06 -4.73 -12.86
C LEU A 134 8.99 -6.12 -12.24
N ARG A 135 7.82 -6.47 -11.68
CA ARG A 135 7.63 -7.71 -10.92
C ARG A 135 6.20 -8.21 -11.08
N VAL A 136 6.06 -9.52 -11.03
CA VAL A 136 4.80 -10.23 -11.04
C VAL A 136 4.75 -11.09 -9.79
N GLU A 137 3.62 -11.07 -9.10
CA GLU A 137 3.37 -11.84 -7.89
C GLU A 137 2.06 -12.60 -8.04
N GLN A 138 2.08 -13.87 -7.65
CA GLN A 138 0.86 -14.60 -7.36
C GLN A 138 0.46 -14.34 -5.90
N THR A 139 -0.73 -13.77 -5.69
CA THR A 139 -1.23 -13.41 -4.35
C THR A 139 -2.36 -14.32 -3.88
N GLY A 140 -2.79 -15.26 -4.73
CA GLY A 140 -3.77 -16.30 -4.42
C GLY A 140 -3.84 -17.35 -5.52
N LEU A 141 -4.71 -18.36 -5.37
CA LEU A 141 -4.83 -19.43 -6.39
C LEU A 141 -5.21 -18.90 -7.78
N LYS A 142 -5.98 -17.82 -7.82
CA LYS A 142 -6.41 -17.16 -9.06
C LYS A 142 -6.11 -15.67 -9.06
N GLN A 143 -5.24 -15.19 -8.17
CA GLN A 143 -5.02 -13.76 -7.98
C GLN A 143 -3.58 -13.42 -8.31
N MET A 144 -3.41 -12.35 -9.09
CA MET A 144 -2.12 -11.80 -9.45
C MET A 144 -2.03 -10.34 -9.04
N LYS A 145 -0.81 -9.92 -8.69
CA LYS A 145 -0.41 -8.53 -8.57
C LYS A 145 0.76 -8.28 -9.51
N VAL A 146 0.63 -7.27 -10.36
CA VAL A 146 1.68 -6.85 -11.30
C VAL A 146 2.13 -5.46 -10.89
N ILE A 147 3.45 -5.29 -10.72
CA ILE A 147 4.09 -4.05 -10.29
C ILE A 147 4.85 -3.48 -11.49
N PHE A 148 4.62 -2.21 -11.79
CA PHE A 148 5.21 -1.46 -12.90
C PHE A 148 6.35 -0.55 -12.43
N ASP A 149 7.12 -0.07 -13.41
CA ASP A 149 8.23 0.87 -13.23
C ASP A 149 7.81 2.34 -13.10
N GLU A 150 6.51 2.59 -13.06
CA GLU A 150 5.91 3.87 -12.72
C GLU A 150 4.45 3.71 -12.27
N ALA A 151 3.84 4.81 -11.82
CA ALA A 151 2.44 4.83 -11.42
C ALA A 151 1.52 4.73 -12.64
N ILE A 152 0.50 3.88 -12.55
CA ILE A 152 -0.46 3.65 -13.64
C ILE A 152 -1.80 4.30 -13.32
N LEU A 153 -2.46 4.82 -14.35
CA LEU A 153 -3.80 5.40 -14.28
C LEU A 153 -4.86 4.32 -14.44
N SER A 154 -4.69 3.44 -15.41
CA SER A 154 -5.65 2.38 -15.72
C SER A 154 -4.98 1.11 -16.20
N PHE A 155 -5.74 0.01 -16.17
CA PHE A 155 -5.32 -1.28 -16.70
C PHE A 155 -6.51 -1.92 -17.38
N THR A 156 -6.34 -2.28 -18.65
CA THR A 156 -7.40 -2.90 -19.46
C THR A 156 -6.85 -4.12 -20.17
N ALA A 157 -7.36 -5.29 -19.80
CA ALA A 157 -7.07 -6.55 -20.48
C ALA A 157 -8.25 -7.51 -20.30
N ASP A 158 -8.79 -8.04 -21.42
CA ASP A 158 -9.82 -9.10 -21.36
C ASP A 158 -9.22 -10.43 -20.87
N TYR A 159 -7.98 -10.67 -21.24
CA TYR A 159 -7.23 -11.86 -20.89
C TYR A 159 -5.73 -11.58 -20.81
N ILE A 160 -5.02 -12.46 -20.12
CA ILE A 160 -3.57 -12.57 -20.14
C ILE A 160 -3.18 -13.98 -20.61
N LYS A 161 -1.90 -14.19 -20.92
CA LYS A 161 -1.39 -15.54 -21.19
C LYS A 161 -0.37 -15.96 -20.15
N ILE A 162 -0.51 -17.17 -19.64
CA ILE A 162 0.49 -17.84 -18.79
C ILE A 162 0.88 -19.12 -19.51
N ASP A 163 2.16 -19.25 -19.89
CA ASP A 163 2.68 -20.34 -20.71
C ASP A 163 1.86 -20.57 -21.99
N ASN A 164 1.53 -19.47 -22.67
CA ASN A 164 0.66 -19.42 -23.86
C ASN A 164 -0.81 -19.83 -23.66
N ASN A 165 -1.21 -20.26 -22.45
CA ASN A 165 -2.60 -20.53 -22.13
C ASN A 165 -3.34 -19.26 -21.77
N ILE A 166 -4.58 -19.11 -22.24
CA ILE A 166 -5.43 -17.94 -21.97
C ILE A 166 -6.05 -18.05 -20.58
N PHE A 167 -5.91 -16.97 -19.80
CA PHE A 167 -6.60 -16.76 -18.53
C PHE A 167 -7.42 -15.47 -18.64
N ASN A 168 -8.73 -15.57 -18.45
CA ASN A 168 -9.61 -14.42 -18.54
C ASN A 168 -9.46 -13.58 -17.26
N VAL A 169 -9.34 -12.26 -17.43
CA VAL A 169 -9.26 -11.32 -16.31
C VAL A 169 -10.68 -10.95 -15.89
N ASN A 170 -10.96 -11.04 -14.59
CA ASN A 170 -12.21 -10.54 -14.06
C ASN A 170 -12.11 -9.01 -13.87
N TYR A 171 -12.78 -8.25 -14.73
CA TYR A 171 -12.79 -6.79 -14.69
C TYR A 171 -13.24 -6.20 -13.36
N ASP A 172 -14.23 -6.79 -12.69
CA ASP A 172 -14.75 -6.29 -11.40
C ASP A 172 -13.73 -6.44 -10.25
N SER A 173 -12.65 -7.18 -10.49
CA SER A 173 -11.58 -7.40 -9.52
C SER A 173 -10.33 -6.56 -9.75
N ILE A 174 -10.30 -5.72 -10.78
CA ILE A 174 -9.14 -4.87 -11.08
C ILE A 174 -9.05 -3.79 -10.01
N ASN A 175 -7.98 -3.84 -9.22
CA ASN A 175 -7.63 -2.84 -8.23
C ASN A 175 -6.26 -2.23 -8.58
N ILE A 176 -6.24 -0.91 -8.80
CA ILE A 176 -5.02 -0.16 -9.09
C ILE A 176 -4.63 0.62 -7.85
N ASN A 177 -3.36 0.49 -7.45
CA ASN A 177 -2.78 1.23 -6.37
C ASN A 177 -1.36 1.66 -6.74
N GLY A 178 -1.21 2.94 -7.09
CA GLY A 178 0.04 3.53 -7.54
C GLY A 178 0.64 2.76 -8.73
N ARG A 179 1.75 2.07 -8.48
CA ARG A 179 2.51 1.30 -9.49
C ARG A 179 2.00 -0.12 -9.67
N SER A 180 0.92 -0.52 -9.00
CA SER A 180 0.48 -1.92 -9.01
C SER A 180 -0.96 -2.07 -9.47
N VAL A 181 -1.21 -3.17 -10.18
CA VAL A 181 -2.55 -3.67 -10.44
C VAL A 181 -2.70 -5.06 -9.84
N SER A 182 -3.80 -5.30 -9.14
CA SER A 182 -4.20 -6.63 -8.69
C SER A 182 -5.49 -7.03 -9.39
N PHE A 183 -5.61 -8.30 -9.79
CA PHE A 183 -6.80 -8.83 -10.46
C PHE A 183 -6.95 -10.34 -10.25
N ASN A 184 -8.16 -10.84 -10.43
CA ASN A 184 -8.51 -12.25 -10.41
C ASN A 184 -8.60 -12.82 -11.83
N LEU A 185 -8.27 -14.10 -11.93
CA LEU A 185 -8.36 -14.94 -13.12
C LEU A 185 -9.50 -15.94 -13.00
N ASP A 186 -9.96 -16.45 -14.15
CA ASP A 186 -10.96 -17.51 -14.20
C ASP A 186 -10.43 -18.89 -13.77
N LYS A 187 -9.13 -19.13 -13.95
CA LYS A 187 -8.45 -20.41 -13.68
C LYS A 187 -7.40 -20.29 -12.58
N ILE A 188 -7.08 -21.44 -11.98
CA ILE A 188 -5.99 -21.55 -10.99
C ILE A 188 -4.65 -21.47 -11.72
N ILE A 189 -3.74 -20.69 -11.17
CA ILE A 189 -2.35 -20.61 -11.62
C ILE A 189 -1.61 -21.83 -11.04
N PRO A 190 -1.01 -22.69 -11.88
CA PRO A 190 -0.22 -23.81 -11.41
C PRO A 190 0.98 -23.35 -10.56
N ALA A 191 1.53 -24.25 -9.75
CA ALA A 191 2.79 -23.99 -9.07
C ALA A 191 3.97 -24.24 -10.02
N GLY A 192 5.04 -23.47 -9.85
CA GLY A 192 6.27 -23.59 -10.65
C GLY A 192 6.64 -22.31 -11.38
N SER A 193 7.74 -22.33 -12.14
CA SER A 193 8.16 -21.19 -12.95
C SER A 193 7.28 -21.07 -14.19
N HIS A 194 6.72 -19.88 -14.41
CA HIS A 194 5.80 -19.58 -15.49
C HIS A 194 6.21 -18.33 -16.26
N LYS A 195 5.72 -18.22 -17.49
CA LYS A 195 5.89 -17.03 -18.33
C LYS A 195 4.56 -16.33 -18.52
N LEU A 196 4.43 -15.15 -17.92
CA LEU A 196 3.32 -14.23 -18.11
C LEU A 196 3.53 -13.40 -19.38
N LYS A 197 2.53 -13.30 -20.25
CA LYS A 197 2.43 -12.29 -21.30
C LYS A 197 1.30 -11.33 -20.97
N ILE A 198 1.63 -10.04 -20.81
CA ILE A 198 0.72 -8.99 -20.35
C ILE A 198 1.07 -7.63 -20.98
N GLY A 199 0.05 -6.80 -21.21
CA GLY A 199 0.13 -5.40 -21.61
C GLY A 199 -1.17 -4.68 -21.22
N GLY A 200 -1.39 -3.45 -21.68
CA GLY A 200 -2.65 -2.72 -21.46
C GLY A 200 -2.70 -1.84 -20.21
N ALA A 201 -1.58 -1.64 -19.52
CA ALA A 201 -1.47 -0.64 -18.46
C ALA A 201 -1.27 0.75 -19.10
N CYS A 202 -2.07 1.73 -18.70
CA CYS A 202 -1.98 3.11 -19.16
C CYS A 202 -1.46 3.99 -18.02
N ASP A 203 -0.46 4.82 -18.29
CA ASP A 203 0.10 5.78 -17.34
C ASP A 203 -0.68 7.12 -17.32
N TYR A 204 -0.13 8.09 -16.57
CA TYR A 204 -0.68 9.44 -16.46
C TYR A 204 -0.25 10.39 -17.60
N ALA A 205 0.67 9.97 -18.48
CA ALA A 205 0.97 10.63 -19.74
C ALA A 205 0.13 10.11 -20.92
N GLY A 206 -0.73 9.11 -20.68
CA GLY A 206 -1.61 8.49 -21.66
C GLY A 206 -0.94 7.47 -22.56
N LYS A 207 0.22 6.91 -22.16
CA LYS A 207 0.89 5.86 -22.93
C LYS A 207 0.49 4.50 -22.37
N THR A 208 0.27 3.55 -23.28
CA THR A 208 -0.15 2.20 -22.93
C THR A 208 0.99 1.20 -23.13
N SER A 209 1.20 0.33 -22.15
CA SER A 209 2.17 -0.76 -22.23
C SER A 209 1.81 -1.76 -23.32
N LEU A 210 2.80 -2.11 -24.13
CA LEU A 210 2.67 -3.17 -25.12
C LEU A 210 2.81 -4.53 -24.45
N GLU A 211 2.19 -5.55 -25.05
CA GLU A 211 2.34 -6.92 -24.54
C GLU A 211 3.81 -7.34 -24.52
N SER A 212 4.29 -7.76 -23.35
CA SER A 212 5.64 -8.27 -23.14
C SER A 212 5.62 -9.51 -22.24
N GLU A 213 6.70 -10.29 -22.27
CA GLU A 213 6.83 -11.55 -21.52
C GLU A 213 7.67 -11.36 -20.26
N PHE A 214 7.18 -11.87 -19.12
CA PHE A 214 7.83 -11.78 -17.82
C PHE A 214 7.81 -13.14 -17.13
N MET A 215 8.93 -13.52 -16.54
CA MET A 215 9.01 -14.73 -15.73
C MET A 215 8.48 -14.45 -14.33
N PHE A 216 7.75 -15.41 -13.77
CA PHE A 216 7.35 -15.39 -12.36
C PHE A 216 7.26 -16.81 -11.84
N ASP A 217 7.45 -16.96 -10.53
CA ASP A 217 7.24 -18.24 -9.86
C ASP A 217 5.82 -18.26 -9.29
N GLY A 218 5.02 -19.19 -9.79
CA GLY A 218 3.77 -19.58 -9.18
C GLY A 218 4.06 -20.29 -7.87
N ILE A 219 3.76 -19.61 -6.76
CA ILE A 219 3.93 -20.16 -5.42
C ILE A 219 2.66 -20.88 -4.98
N ARG A 220 2.74 -21.65 -3.90
CA ARG A 220 1.56 -22.12 -3.18
C ARG A 220 1.78 -21.81 -1.71
N ASP A 221 0.89 -21.02 -1.14
CA ASP A 221 0.81 -20.86 0.31
C ASP A 221 -0.16 -21.91 0.85
N ASP A 222 0.34 -22.82 1.69
CA ASP A 222 -0.45 -23.85 2.36
C ASP A 222 -0.67 -23.55 3.86
N LYS A 223 -0.26 -22.37 4.34
CA LYS A 223 -0.43 -22.01 5.76
C LYS A 223 -1.87 -21.58 6.01
N VAL A 224 -2.52 -22.15 7.01
CA VAL A 224 -3.86 -21.72 7.41
C VAL A 224 -3.86 -20.31 8.03
N PRO A 225 -4.91 -19.50 7.82
CA PRO A 225 -5.08 -18.25 8.56
C PRO A 225 -5.25 -18.53 10.06
N GLN A 226 -4.47 -17.84 10.90
CA GLN A 226 -4.49 -18.01 12.36
C GLN A 226 -4.77 -16.67 13.04
N ILE A 227 -5.44 -16.69 14.21
CA ILE A 227 -5.64 -15.48 15.01
C ILE A 227 -4.29 -15.03 15.59
N ALA A 228 -3.79 -13.88 15.12
CA ALA A 228 -2.57 -13.28 15.62
C ALA A 228 -2.81 -12.59 16.98
N LYS A 229 -3.90 -11.82 17.10
CA LYS A 229 -4.28 -11.14 18.35
C LYS A 229 -5.76 -10.78 18.40
N VAL A 230 -6.22 -10.42 19.60
CA VAL A 230 -7.51 -9.75 19.82
C VAL A 230 -7.23 -8.25 19.72
N GLU A 231 -7.79 -7.59 18.71
CA GLU A 231 -7.59 -6.15 18.50
C GLU A 231 -8.53 -5.33 19.38
N LYS A 232 -9.80 -5.74 19.48
CA LYS A 232 -10.82 -5.08 20.31
C LYS A 232 -11.82 -6.09 20.83
N ALA A 233 -12.26 -5.93 22.07
CA ALA A 233 -13.35 -6.69 22.66
C ALA A 233 -14.18 -5.80 23.61
N THR A 234 -15.37 -5.41 23.20
CA THR A 234 -16.38 -4.72 24.01
C THR A 234 -17.61 -5.60 24.12
N GLN A 235 -18.59 -5.28 24.98
CA GLN A 235 -19.75 -6.14 25.20
C GLN A 235 -20.49 -6.53 23.90
N ASN A 236 -20.54 -5.65 22.91
CA ASN A 236 -21.25 -5.88 21.66
C ASN A 236 -20.35 -6.20 20.46
N LYS A 237 -19.01 -6.16 20.59
CA LYS A 237 -18.11 -6.29 19.44
C LYS A 237 -16.79 -6.97 19.78
N VAL A 238 -16.38 -7.92 18.94
CA VAL A 238 -15.03 -8.49 18.95
C VAL A 238 -14.38 -8.27 17.59
N ILE A 239 -13.12 -7.83 17.58
CA ILE A 239 -12.27 -7.73 16.40
C ILE A 239 -11.05 -8.63 16.63
N LEU A 240 -10.90 -9.64 15.80
CA LEU A 240 -9.76 -10.56 15.80
C LEU A 240 -8.89 -10.27 14.58
N GLU A 241 -7.60 -10.01 14.79
CA GLU A 241 -6.65 -9.84 13.69
C GLU A 241 -5.99 -11.19 13.37
N PHE A 242 -6.03 -11.59 12.11
CA PHE A 242 -5.41 -12.81 11.59
C PHE A 242 -3.99 -12.56 11.07
N THR A 243 -3.22 -13.62 10.91
CA THR A 243 -1.86 -13.58 10.36
C THR A 243 -1.79 -13.14 8.90
N LYS A 244 -2.91 -13.22 8.17
CA LYS A 244 -3.04 -12.92 6.74
C LYS A 244 -4.44 -12.40 6.44
N ASP A 245 -4.62 -11.86 5.24
CA ASP A 245 -5.94 -11.39 4.78
C ASP A 245 -6.90 -12.58 4.64
N ILE A 246 -8.15 -12.35 5.03
CA ILE A 246 -9.17 -13.38 5.12
C ILE A 246 -10.47 -12.89 4.48
N ASN A 247 -11.22 -13.85 3.93
CA ASN A 247 -12.60 -13.67 3.50
C ASN A 247 -13.50 -14.56 4.35
N LEU A 248 -14.71 -14.08 4.64
CA LEU A 248 -15.73 -14.87 5.33
C LEU A 248 -16.17 -16.03 4.44
N ASN A 249 -16.06 -17.25 4.95
CA ASN A 249 -16.52 -18.47 4.26
C ASN A 249 -17.81 -19.01 4.89
N VAL A 250 -17.91 -19.01 6.22
CA VAL A 250 -19.17 -19.29 6.93
C VAL A 250 -19.86 -17.97 7.21
N THR A 251 -20.90 -17.64 6.43
CA THR A 251 -21.57 -16.34 6.49
C THR A 251 -22.72 -16.27 7.51
N ASP A 252 -23.21 -17.42 8.00
CA ASP A 252 -24.27 -17.48 9.02
C ASP A 252 -23.75 -17.00 10.38
N PRO A 253 -24.18 -15.81 10.86
CA PRO A 253 -23.71 -15.25 12.15
C PRO A 253 -24.06 -16.16 13.34
N SER A 254 -25.10 -16.98 13.22
CA SER A 254 -25.58 -17.86 14.28
C SER A 254 -24.60 -18.96 14.66
N LYS A 255 -23.56 -19.19 13.83
CA LYS A 255 -22.47 -20.13 14.08
C LYS A 255 -21.34 -19.54 14.93
N TYR A 256 -21.32 -18.23 15.11
CA TYR A 256 -20.37 -17.52 15.93
C TYR A 256 -21.06 -17.14 17.23
N TYR A 257 -20.49 -17.52 18.36
CA TYR A 257 -21.13 -17.31 19.65
C TYR A 257 -20.11 -17.11 20.75
N HIS A 258 -20.54 -16.57 21.88
CA HIS A 258 -19.76 -16.54 23.11
C HIS A 258 -20.38 -17.46 24.17
N SER A 259 -19.90 -17.36 25.41
CA SER A 259 -20.42 -18.07 26.59
C SER A 259 -21.95 -18.23 26.57
N ASP A 260 -22.45 -19.39 27.04
CA ASP A 260 -23.87 -19.74 27.07
C ASP A 260 -24.58 -19.77 25.70
N ASN A 261 -23.83 -20.00 24.61
CA ASN A 261 -24.36 -20.11 23.25
C ASN A 261 -25.10 -18.84 22.77
N LYS A 262 -24.64 -17.68 23.26
CA LYS A 262 -25.13 -16.36 22.85
C LYS A 262 -24.56 -16.00 21.49
N LYS A 263 -25.44 -15.96 20.49
CA LYS A 263 -25.07 -15.92 19.06
C LYS A 263 -24.80 -14.51 18.57
N ALA A 264 -23.92 -14.39 17.60
CA ALA A 264 -23.66 -13.13 16.92
C ALA A 264 -24.86 -12.69 16.07
N LYS A 265 -25.06 -11.37 16.01
CA LYS A 265 -26.01 -10.69 15.12
C LYS A 265 -25.43 -10.55 13.71
N ARG A 266 -24.13 -10.23 13.63
CA ARG A 266 -23.43 -9.95 12.36
C ARG A 266 -21.98 -10.40 12.43
N VAL A 267 -21.47 -10.89 11.31
CA VAL A 267 -20.07 -11.25 11.13
C VAL A 267 -19.61 -10.73 9.77
N GLU A 268 -18.46 -10.08 9.76
CA GLU A 268 -17.87 -9.44 8.58
C GLU A 268 -16.35 -9.53 8.64
N THR A 269 -15.70 -9.34 7.50
CA THR A 269 -14.23 -9.33 7.39
C THR A 269 -13.74 -8.03 6.76
N ASP A 270 -12.62 -7.51 7.27
CA ASP A 270 -11.94 -6.33 6.74
C ASP A 270 -10.42 -6.59 6.72
N GLY A 271 -9.88 -6.92 5.53
CA GLY A 271 -8.50 -7.35 5.36
C GLY A 271 -8.17 -8.56 6.24
N LYS A 272 -7.33 -8.36 7.26
CA LYS A 272 -6.95 -9.39 8.25
C LYS A 272 -7.95 -9.54 9.40
N LYS A 273 -8.98 -8.70 9.48
CA LYS A 273 -9.85 -8.61 10.65
C LYS A 273 -11.11 -9.43 10.46
N LEU A 274 -11.43 -10.26 11.45
CA LEU A 274 -12.77 -10.82 11.63
C LEU A 274 -13.49 -9.99 12.68
N ILE A 275 -14.63 -9.42 12.30
CA ILE A 275 -15.45 -8.57 13.15
C ILE A 275 -16.74 -9.32 13.47
N ILE A 276 -16.97 -9.57 14.76
CA ILE A 276 -18.16 -10.27 15.28
C ILE A 276 -18.94 -9.27 16.12
N THR A 277 -20.21 -9.05 15.79
CA THR A 277 -21.10 -8.10 16.48
C THR A 277 -22.25 -8.85 17.14
N PHE A 278 -22.56 -8.50 18.38
CA PHE A 278 -23.65 -9.06 19.19
C PHE A 278 -24.73 -7.99 19.44
N ASP A 279 -25.99 -8.40 19.47
CA ASP A 279 -27.09 -7.56 19.96
C ASP A 279 -27.09 -7.47 21.50
N ASP A 280 -27.94 -6.61 22.05
CA ASP A 280 -27.99 -6.38 23.50
C ASP A 280 -28.49 -7.59 24.31
N LEU A 281 -29.31 -8.46 23.72
CA LEU A 281 -29.79 -9.68 24.37
C LEU A 281 -28.72 -10.78 24.43
N ASN A 282 -27.74 -10.66 23.54
CA ASN A 282 -26.62 -11.57 23.36
C ASN A 282 -25.27 -10.90 23.60
N LYS A 283 -25.21 -9.74 24.26
CA LYS A 283 -23.95 -9.06 24.55
C LYS A 283 -23.10 -9.87 25.54
N MET A 284 -21.79 -9.72 25.45
CA MET A 284 -20.83 -10.37 26.33
C MET A 284 -20.83 -9.72 27.72
N PRO A 285 -20.60 -10.50 28.78
CA PRO A 285 -20.35 -9.93 30.10
C PRO A 285 -19.05 -9.12 30.10
N GLU A 286 -18.99 -8.10 30.96
CA GLU A 286 -17.73 -7.42 31.27
C GLU A 286 -16.74 -8.41 31.90
N GLY A 287 -15.45 -8.28 31.56
CA GLY A 287 -14.40 -9.17 32.06
C GLY A 287 -14.14 -10.35 31.13
N VAL A 288 -14.04 -11.56 31.67
CA VAL A 288 -13.64 -12.73 30.87
C VAL A 288 -14.81 -13.32 30.11
N ALA A 289 -14.69 -13.39 28.78
CA ALA A 289 -15.59 -14.15 27.91
C ALA A 289 -14.81 -15.13 27.02
N TYR A 290 -15.52 -16.10 26.45
CA TYR A 290 -14.95 -17.11 25.55
C TYR A 290 -15.69 -17.07 24.21
N ILE A 291 -14.96 -16.88 23.12
CA ILE A 291 -15.51 -16.83 21.77
C ILE A 291 -15.34 -18.18 21.06
N TYR A 292 -16.38 -18.59 20.34
CA TYR A 292 -16.44 -19.80 19.55
C TYR A 292 -16.68 -19.47 18.09
N ILE A 293 -15.87 -20.04 17.21
CA ILE A 293 -15.87 -19.80 15.77
C ILE A 293 -15.86 -21.17 15.08
N PRO A 294 -16.74 -21.42 14.09
CA PRO A 294 -16.81 -22.72 13.44
C PRO A 294 -15.53 -23.02 12.65
N GLU A 295 -15.31 -24.30 12.36
CA GLU A 295 -14.30 -24.71 11.39
C GLU A 295 -14.57 -24.07 10.03
N ASN A 296 -13.50 -23.75 9.28
CA ASN A 296 -13.56 -23.13 7.97
C ASN A 296 -14.32 -21.80 7.95
N ALA A 297 -14.45 -21.12 9.10
CA ALA A 297 -15.14 -19.83 9.21
C ALA A 297 -14.59 -18.80 8.22
N VAL A 298 -13.26 -18.75 8.09
CA VAL A 298 -12.58 -17.82 7.20
C VAL A 298 -11.62 -18.56 6.28
N VAL A 299 -11.34 -17.96 5.12
CA VAL A 299 -10.50 -18.52 4.08
C VAL A 299 -9.60 -17.43 3.49
N ASP A 300 -8.34 -17.75 3.20
CA ASP A 300 -7.44 -16.82 2.50
C ASP A 300 -7.58 -16.92 0.96
N SER A 301 -6.85 -16.06 0.24
CA SER A 301 -6.82 -16.08 -1.24
C SER A 301 -6.22 -17.37 -1.82
N TRP A 302 -5.59 -18.20 -0.99
CA TRP A 302 -4.98 -19.48 -1.34
C TRP A 302 -5.88 -20.69 -1.05
N LYS A 303 -7.10 -20.45 -0.56
CA LYS A 303 -8.06 -21.48 -0.13
C LYS A 303 -7.56 -22.32 1.04
N ASN A 304 -6.73 -21.74 1.90
CA ASN A 304 -6.47 -22.28 3.22
C ASN A 304 -7.58 -21.83 4.16
N TYR A 305 -8.28 -22.79 4.77
CA TYR A 305 -9.39 -22.54 5.66
C TYR A 305 -8.92 -22.51 7.11
N SER A 306 -9.52 -21.66 7.93
CA SER A 306 -9.21 -21.59 9.36
C SER A 306 -9.66 -22.84 10.11
N GLU A 307 -8.89 -23.25 11.11
CA GLU A 307 -9.34 -24.21 12.11
C GLU A 307 -10.50 -23.64 12.96
N ALA A 308 -11.27 -24.53 13.60
CA ALA A 308 -12.29 -24.12 14.56
C ALA A 308 -11.65 -23.45 15.79
N VAL A 309 -12.35 -22.45 16.33
CA VAL A 309 -11.96 -21.83 17.61
C VAL A 309 -12.93 -22.31 18.68
N ASN A 310 -12.42 -23.13 19.59
CA ASN A 310 -13.21 -23.73 20.67
C ASN A 310 -12.95 -23.01 22.00
N GLY A 311 -13.48 -21.79 22.14
CA GLY A 311 -13.39 -21.02 23.39
C GLY A 311 -12.11 -20.18 23.50
N ARG A 312 -11.91 -19.24 22.57
CA ARG A 312 -10.85 -18.22 22.69
C ARG A 312 -11.19 -17.27 23.83
N LYS A 313 -10.37 -17.29 24.89
CA LYS A 313 -10.47 -16.33 25.99
C LYS A 313 -10.20 -14.91 25.50
N ILE A 314 -11.11 -13.99 25.83
CA ILE A 314 -10.99 -12.55 25.58
C ILE A 314 -11.28 -11.78 26.86
N MET A 315 -10.70 -10.57 26.96
CA MET A 315 -11.00 -9.61 28.02
C MET A 315 -11.92 -8.55 27.43
N VAL A 316 -13.17 -8.54 27.86
CA VAL A 316 -14.22 -7.63 27.41
C VAL A 316 -14.18 -6.39 28.27
N GLU A 317 -13.95 -5.25 27.62
CA GLU A 317 -13.99 -3.95 28.26
C GLU A 317 -15.44 -3.52 28.53
N ALA A 318 -15.66 -2.88 29.67
CA ALA A 318 -16.93 -2.25 29.99
C ALA A 318 -17.20 -1.13 28.98
N ASP A 319 -18.42 -1.09 28.47
CA ASP A 319 -18.87 0.05 27.69
C ASP A 319 -19.35 1.15 28.64
N ASN A 320 -18.53 2.18 28.80
CA ASN A 320 -18.81 3.35 29.63
C ASN A 320 -19.08 4.61 28.80
N ASP A 321 -19.00 4.48 27.47
CA ASP A 321 -19.25 5.60 26.57
C ASP A 321 -20.76 5.82 26.48
N LYS A 322 -21.17 7.09 26.44
CA LYS A 322 -22.57 7.46 26.28
C LYS A 322 -22.83 7.74 24.80
N PRO A 323 -24.01 7.39 24.28
CA PRO A 323 -24.29 7.71 22.89
C PRO A 323 -24.40 9.21 22.68
N GLU A 324 -23.68 9.71 21.69
CA GLU A 324 -23.68 11.12 21.27
C GLU A 324 -24.33 11.26 19.91
N VAL A 325 -25.10 12.34 19.70
CA VAL A 325 -25.61 12.67 18.36
C VAL A 325 -24.46 13.21 17.51
N LYS A 326 -24.09 12.50 16.44
CA LYS A 326 -23.11 12.93 15.44
C LYS A 326 -23.70 13.89 14.42
N SER A 327 -24.94 13.68 13.98
CA SER A 327 -25.61 14.60 13.07
C SER A 327 -27.13 14.46 13.10
N VAL A 328 -27.83 15.54 12.77
CA VAL A 328 -29.28 15.58 12.53
C VAL A 328 -29.51 16.20 11.16
N LYS A 329 -30.23 15.52 10.27
CA LYS A 329 -30.54 16.01 8.91
C LYS A 329 -32.01 15.79 8.58
N ALA A 330 -32.63 16.75 7.90
CA ALA A 330 -33.93 16.55 7.28
C ALA A 330 -33.74 15.80 5.95
N SER A 331 -34.40 14.66 5.77
CA SER A 331 -34.42 13.92 4.50
C SER A 331 -35.63 14.37 3.65
N LYS A 332 -35.76 13.86 2.41
CA LYS A 332 -36.90 14.24 1.53
C LYS A 332 -38.22 13.79 2.15
N GLY A 333 -39.09 14.75 2.47
CA GLY A 333 -40.41 14.49 3.08
C GLY A 333 -40.50 15.07 4.49
N SER A 334 -41.13 14.33 5.40
CA SER A 334 -41.33 14.67 6.82
C SER A 334 -40.48 13.81 7.77
N GLU A 335 -39.31 13.39 7.32
CA GLU A 335 -38.41 12.50 8.05
C GLU A 335 -37.14 13.24 8.53
N ILE A 336 -36.68 12.89 9.72
CA ILE A 336 -35.42 13.36 10.31
C ILE A 336 -34.51 12.16 10.50
N GLU A 337 -33.31 12.22 9.94
CA GLU A 337 -32.26 11.24 10.13
C GLU A 337 -31.32 11.72 11.24
N VAL A 338 -31.16 10.90 12.28
CA VAL A 338 -30.24 11.15 13.40
C VAL A 338 -29.16 10.07 13.39
N LEU A 339 -27.90 10.50 13.29
CA LEU A 339 -26.75 9.61 13.40
C LEU A 339 -26.18 9.73 14.81
N PHE A 340 -25.97 8.60 15.49
CA PHE A 340 -25.36 8.53 16.81
C PHE A 340 -23.91 8.03 16.73
N SER A 341 -23.13 8.22 17.79
CA SER A 341 -21.76 7.71 17.94
C SER A 341 -21.69 6.19 18.04
N GLU A 342 -22.81 5.53 18.33
CA GLU A 342 -22.96 4.08 18.49
C GLU A 342 -24.41 3.63 18.20
N GLU A 343 -24.64 2.31 18.06
CA GLU A 343 -26.00 1.75 17.87
C GLU A 343 -26.86 2.02 19.11
N ILE A 344 -28.08 2.54 18.93
CA ILE A 344 -29.04 2.79 20.01
C ILE A 344 -30.07 1.67 20.03
N ALA A 345 -30.37 1.11 21.21
CA ALA A 345 -31.50 0.19 21.38
C ALA A 345 -32.85 0.86 21.02
N GLU A 346 -33.77 0.12 20.40
CA GLU A 346 -35.12 0.60 20.08
C GLU A 346 -35.81 1.15 21.35
N GLY A 347 -36.16 2.45 21.36
CA GLY A 347 -36.80 3.08 22.52
C GLY A 347 -36.54 4.57 22.72
N GLY A 348 -35.76 5.22 21.85
CA GLY A 348 -35.59 6.68 21.89
C GLY A 348 -36.91 7.39 21.60
N ILE A 349 -37.40 8.20 22.53
CA ILE A 349 -38.51 9.12 22.25
C ILE A 349 -37.94 10.30 21.47
N PHE A 350 -38.14 10.31 20.14
CA PHE A 350 -37.83 11.44 19.28
C PHE A 350 -39.04 12.38 19.27
N ARG A 351 -38.99 13.47 20.04
CA ARG A 351 -39.99 14.55 19.94
C ARG A 351 -39.49 15.57 18.92
N ILE A 352 -40.32 15.83 17.92
CA ILE A 352 -40.14 16.93 16.96
C ILE A 352 -40.46 18.25 17.66
#